data_AF-A0A954W231-F1
#
_entry.id   AF-A0A954W231-F1
#
_cell.length_a   1.000
_cell.length_b   1.000
_cell.length_c   1.000
_cell.angle_alpha   90.00
_cell.angle_beta   90.00
_cell.angle_gamma   90.00
#
_symmetry.space_group_name_H-M   'P 1'
#
loop_
_entity.id
_entity.type
_entity.pdbx_description
1 polymer ?
#
loop_
_entity_poly.entity_id
_entity_poly.type
_entity_poly.pdbx_seq_one_letter_code
_entity_poly.pdbx_strand_id
1 'polypeptide(L)'
;MVVDKRALIGIPTIPAVAMRLLNAISDPNVPIPKIVEIIKTDPGITAKLLKAANSPFYGGGAKIDSLDRAVVWLGKHAVSCLALSFSLADNANRGGLLDKYYQEIWLQSVIQGLAMELLA
;
A
#
# COMPACT_ATOMS: atom_id res chain seq x y z
N MET A 1 -33.53 -6.78 4.18
CA MET A 1 -32.32 -6.12 4.69
C MET A 1 -32.14 -4.84 3.89
N VAL A 2 -32.68 -3.72 4.39
CA VAL A 2 -32.64 -2.44 3.67
C VAL A 2 -31.32 -1.78 4.01
N VAL A 3 -30.37 -1.79 3.07
CA VAL A 3 -29.07 -1.14 3.26
C VAL A 3 -29.31 0.37 3.24
N ASP A 4 -29.07 1.03 4.37
CA ASP A 4 -29.27 2.47 4.57
C ASP A 4 -28.37 3.27 3.62
N LYS A 5 -28.97 4.05 2.72
CA LYS A 5 -28.27 4.82 1.68
C LYS A 5 -27.32 5.89 2.26
N ARG A 6 -27.43 6.25 3.54
CA ARG A 6 -26.52 7.20 4.19
C ARG A 6 -25.13 6.60 4.46
N ALA A 7 -25.01 5.28 4.59
CA ALA A 7 -23.74 4.60 4.80
C ALA A 7 -22.83 4.61 3.55
N LEU A 8 -23.38 4.85 2.36
CA LEU A 8 -22.62 4.90 1.11
C LEU A 8 -21.89 6.24 0.88
N ILE A 9 -22.23 7.28 1.63
CA ILE A 9 -21.73 8.66 1.41
C ILE A 9 -20.31 8.85 1.98
N GLY A 10 -19.82 7.90 2.78
CA GLY A 10 -18.50 7.96 3.42
C GLY A 10 -17.51 6.90 2.96
N ILE A 11 -17.76 6.20 1.84
CA ILE A 11 -16.78 5.22 1.34
C ILE A 11 -15.63 5.98 0.67
N PRO A 12 -14.40 5.87 1.21
CA PRO A 12 -13.21 6.47 0.60
C PRO A 12 -13.04 5.96 -0.84
N THR A 13 -12.89 6.87 -1.81
CA THR A 13 -12.69 6.50 -3.22
C THR A 13 -11.29 5.94 -3.41
N ILE A 14 -11.16 4.74 -4.00
CA ILE A 14 -9.86 4.13 -4.26
C ILE A 14 -8.99 5.09 -5.10
N PRO A 15 -7.79 5.47 -4.64
CA PRO A 15 -6.92 6.37 -5.40
C PRO A 15 -6.48 5.79 -6.74
N ALA A 16 -6.27 6.66 -7.72
CA ALA A 16 -5.86 6.27 -9.07
C ALA A 16 -4.55 5.46 -9.09
N VAL A 17 -3.61 5.76 -8.18
CA VAL A 17 -2.35 5.00 -8.05
C VAL A 17 -2.59 3.56 -7.60
N ALA A 18 -3.46 3.33 -6.62
CA ALA A 18 -3.82 1.97 -6.19
C ALA A 18 -4.46 1.17 -7.31
N MET A 19 -5.40 1.77 -8.06
CA MET A 19 -6.03 1.11 -9.21
C MET A 19 -5.02 0.73 -10.30
N ARG A 20 -4.12 1.67 -10.67
CA ARG A 20 -3.08 1.40 -11.66
C ARG A 20 -2.13 0.29 -11.20
N LEU A 21 -1.78 0.28 -9.92
CA LEU A 21 -0.91 -0.71 -9.34
C LEU A 21 -1.59 -2.09 -9.29
N LEU A 22 -2.85 -2.19 -8.87
CA LEU A 22 -3.65 -3.43 -8.92
C LEU A 22 -3.69 -4.03 -10.34
N ASN A 23 -3.94 -3.19 -11.35
CA ASN A 23 -3.94 -3.63 -12.73
C ASN A 23 -2.57 -4.13 -13.19
N ALA A 24 -1.49 -3.47 -12.74
CA ALA A 24 -0.13 -3.86 -13.09
C ALA A 24 0.29 -5.18 -12.43
N ILE A 25 -0.02 -5.40 -11.16
CA ILE A 25 0.36 -6.63 -10.44
C ILE A 25 -0.48 -7.84 -10.82
N SER A 26 -1.62 -7.63 -11.47
CA SER A 26 -2.45 -8.71 -12.02
C SER A 26 -1.74 -9.47 -13.16
N ASP A 27 -0.73 -8.85 -13.78
CA ASP A 27 0.17 -9.51 -14.72
C ASP A 27 1.40 -10.09 -13.98
N PRO A 28 1.56 -11.43 -13.89
CA PRO A 28 2.70 -12.04 -13.19
C PRO A 28 4.07 -11.69 -13.80
N ASN A 29 4.09 -11.30 -15.09
CA ASN A 29 5.29 -10.95 -15.84
C ASN A 29 5.53 -9.43 -15.91
N VAL A 30 4.79 -8.64 -15.14
CA VAL A 30 4.95 -7.17 -15.17
C VAL A 30 6.40 -6.77 -14.85
N PRO A 31 7.03 -5.92 -15.67
CA PRO A 31 8.40 -5.50 -15.44
C PRO A 31 8.47 -4.52 -14.26
N ILE A 32 9.50 -4.66 -13.42
CA ILE A 32 9.76 -3.79 -12.26
C ILE A 32 9.71 -2.29 -12.60
N PRO A 33 10.34 -1.81 -13.70
CA PRO A 33 10.26 -0.40 -14.08
C PRO A 33 8.84 0.15 -14.18
N LYS A 34 7.87 -0.66 -14.62
CA LYS A 34 6.47 -0.23 -14.74
C LYS A 34 5.81 -0.04 -13.38
N ILE A 35 6.12 -0.89 -12.40
CA ILE A 35 5.66 -0.72 -11.01
C ILE A 35 6.26 0.56 -10.42
N VAL A 36 7.57 0.75 -10.62
CA VAL A 36 8.31 1.94 -10.17
C VAL A 36 7.69 3.21 -10.75
N GLU A 37 7.40 3.26 -12.05
CA GLU A 37 6.76 4.41 -12.71
C GLU A 37 5.39 4.75 -12.12
N ILE A 38 4.57 3.73 -11.83
CA ILE A 38 3.25 3.95 -11.22
C ILE A 38 3.42 4.57 -9.83
N ILE A 39 4.31 4.02 -9.00
CA ILE A 39 4.52 4.49 -7.63
C ILE A 39 5.16 5.89 -7.61
N LYS A 40 6.10 6.19 -8.51
CA LYS A 40 6.74 7.52 -8.64
C LYS A 40 5.74 8.64 -8.90
N THR A 41 4.54 8.34 -9.41
CA THR A 41 3.48 9.36 -9.58
C THR A 41 2.90 9.89 -8.26
N ASP A 42 3.15 9.20 -7.13
CA ASP A 42 2.76 9.65 -5.80
C ASP A 42 4.00 9.80 -4.88
N PRO A 43 4.46 11.05 -4.66
CA PRO A 43 5.59 11.33 -3.77
C PRO A 43 5.34 10.91 -2.31
N GLY A 44 4.09 10.93 -1.84
CA GLY A 44 3.73 10.54 -0.47
C GLY A 44 3.91 9.05 -0.24
N ILE A 45 3.42 8.23 -1.17
CA ILE A 45 3.62 6.77 -1.16
C ILE A 45 5.11 6.45 -1.31
N THR A 46 5.81 7.14 -2.22
CA THR A 46 7.25 6.94 -2.43
C THR A 46 8.05 7.19 -1.14
N ALA A 47 7.77 8.29 -0.43
CA ALA A 47 8.43 8.60 0.84
C ALA A 47 8.16 7.55 1.92
N LYS A 48 6.91 7.06 2.03
CA LYS A 48 6.54 6.00 2.98
C LYS A 48 7.23 4.68 2.67
N LEU A 49 7.36 4.31 1.39
CA LEU A 49 8.12 3.14 0.96
C LEU A 49 9.60 3.24 1.33
N LEU A 50 10.24 4.39 1.08
CA LEU A 50 11.63 4.60 1.49
C LEU A 50 11.77 4.51 3.02
N LYS A 51 10.82 5.06 3.78
CA LYS A 51 10.80 4.94 5.25
C LYS A 51 10.65 3.48 5.69
N ALA A 52 9.77 2.70 5.04
CA ALA A 52 9.60 1.28 5.31
C ALA A 52 10.87 0.48 4.96
N ALA A 53 11.47 0.75 3.80
CA ALA A 53 12.70 0.11 3.35
C ALA A 53 13.89 0.33 4.28
N ASN A 54 13.94 1.49 4.95
CA ASN A 54 14.96 1.81 5.96
C ASN A 54 14.53 1.46 7.40
N SER A 55 13.38 0.80 7.60
CA SER A 55 12.93 0.46 8.94
C SER A 55 13.76 -0.69 9.53
N PRO A 56 13.90 -0.78 10.87
CA PRO A 56 14.63 -1.87 11.51
C PRO A 56 14.17 -3.27 11.11
N PHE A 57 12.88 -3.42 10.73
CA PHE A 57 12.30 -4.68 10.26
C PHE A 57 12.89 -5.14 8.92
N TYR A 58 13.08 -4.22 7.98
CA TYR A 58 13.67 -4.52 6.67
C TYR A 58 15.21 -4.34 6.62
N GLY A 59 15.82 -3.93 7.74
CA GLY A 59 17.27 -3.88 7.96
C GLY A 59 17.96 -2.65 7.33
N GLY A 60 19.13 -2.19 7.79
CA GLY A 60 20.15 -2.79 8.66
C GLY A 60 21.58 -2.67 8.07
N GLY A 61 21.70 -2.33 6.78
CA GLY A 61 22.97 -2.18 6.05
C GLY A 61 23.26 -0.76 5.60
N ALA A 62 22.87 -0.42 4.36
CA ALA A 62 23.08 0.89 3.75
C ALA A 62 21.77 1.65 3.58
N LYS A 63 21.79 2.97 3.76
CA LYS A 63 20.64 3.85 3.56
C LYS A 63 20.09 3.70 2.14
N ILE A 64 18.80 3.41 2.03
CA ILE A 64 18.07 3.35 0.76
C ILE A 64 17.45 4.71 0.47
N ASP A 65 17.85 5.34 -0.63
CA ASP A 65 17.49 6.71 -1.02
C ASP A 65 16.71 6.81 -2.35
N SER A 66 16.59 5.70 -3.07
CA SER A 66 15.87 5.63 -4.35
C SER A 66 14.84 4.49 -4.36
N LEU A 67 13.73 4.73 -5.05
CA LEU A 67 12.66 3.74 -5.17
C LEU A 67 13.14 2.49 -5.92
N ASP A 68 13.97 2.67 -6.96
CA ASP A 68 14.55 1.56 -7.72
C ASP A 68 15.36 0.64 -6.79
N ARG A 69 16.20 1.20 -5.92
CA ARG A 69 16.95 0.44 -4.90
C ARG A 69 16.03 -0.18 -3.86
N ALA A 70 14.97 0.50 -3.45
CA ALA A 70 13.98 -0.04 -2.53
C ALA A 70 13.24 -1.26 -3.11
N VAL A 71 12.90 -1.24 -4.41
CA VAL A 71 12.27 -2.39 -5.08
C VAL A 71 13.22 -3.57 -5.21
N VAL A 72 14.49 -3.32 -5.50
CA VAL A 72 15.51 -4.39 -5.53
C VAL A 72 15.70 -5.00 -4.13
N TRP A 73 15.71 -4.17 -3.08
CA TRP A 73 15.92 -4.62 -1.70
C TRP A 73 14.72 -5.38 -1.11
N LEU A 74 13.51 -4.81 -1.25
CA LEU A 74 12.28 -5.35 -0.68
C LEU A 74 11.63 -6.42 -1.57
N GLY A 75 11.90 -6.39 -2.88
CA GLY A 75 11.24 -7.20 -3.89
C GLY A 75 9.94 -6.58 -4.42
N LYS A 76 9.56 -6.99 -5.63
CA LYS A 76 8.38 -6.44 -6.34
C LYS A 76 7.07 -6.64 -5.58
N HIS A 77 6.92 -7.77 -4.89
CA HIS A 77 5.70 -8.14 -4.19
C HIS A 77 5.49 -7.26 -2.95
N ALA A 78 6.47 -7.22 -2.05
CA ALA A 78 6.41 -6.41 -0.84
C ALA A 78 6.19 -4.92 -1.16
N VAL A 79 6.89 -4.37 -2.15
CA VAL A 79 6.67 -2.97 -2.56
C VAL A 79 5.25 -2.74 -3.05
N SER A 80 4.70 -3.66 -3.84
CA SER A 80 3.34 -3.52 -4.35
C SER A 80 2.31 -3.57 -3.22
N CYS A 81 2.45 -4.53 -2.30
CA CYS A 81 1.56 -4.65 -1.14
C CYS A 81 1.65 -3.41 -0.23
N LEU A 82 2.85 -2.91 0.04
CA LEU A 82 3.06 -1.69 0.84
C LEU A 82 2.52 -0.44 0.15
N ALA A 83 2.72 -0.29 -1.15
CA ALA A 83 2.22 0.85 -1.92
C ALA A 83 0.69 0.88 -1.96
N LEU A 84 0.05 -0.26 -2.21
CA LEU A 84 -1.41 -0.40 -2.14
C LEU A 84 -1.91 -0.08 -0.73
N SER A 85 -1.21 -0.60 0.28
CA SER A 85 -1.51 -0.37 1.67
C SER A 85 -1.51 1.13 2.01
N PHE A 86 -0.41 1.83 1.71
CA PHE A 86 -0.30 3.26 1.98
C PHE A 86 -1.32 4.09 1.19
N SER A 87 -1.56 3.74 -0.08
CA SER A 87 -2.55 4.42 -0.90
C SER A 87 -3.95 4.32 -0.31
N LEU A 88 -4.33 3.15 0.20
CA LEU A 88 -5.65 2.94 0.81
C LEU A 88 -5.75 3.61 2.18
N ALA A 89 -4.71 3.51 3.00
CA ALA A 89 -4.66 4.14 4.31
C ALA A 89 -4.80 5.67 4.23
N ASP A 90 -4.13 6.31 3.26
CA ASP A 90 -4.26 7.77 3.06
C ASP A 90 -5.66 8.21 2.62
N ASN A 91 -6.40 7.34 1.94
CA ASN A 91 -7.78 7.64 1.55
C ASN A 91 -8.75 7.43 2.72
N ALA A 92 -8.52 6.38 3.52
CA ALA A 92 -9.32 6.10 4.71
C ALA A 92 -9.22 7.22 5.75
N ASN A 93 -8.05 7.86 5.88
CA ASN A 93 -7.76 8.89 6.87
C ASN A 93 -8.31 10.30 6.54
N ARG A 94 -9.25 10.42 5.59
CA ARG A 94 -9.80 11.71 5.12
C ARG A 94 -11.00 12.24 5.91
N GLY A 95 -11.11 11.87 7.18
CA GLY A 95 -12.01 12.50 8.14
C GLY A 95 -13.47 12.08 7.99
N GLY A 96 -13.93 11.27 8.94
CA GLY A 96 -15.33 10.87 9.09
C GLY A 96 -15.56 10.19 10.44
N LEU A 97 -16.83 9.97 10.82
CA LEU A 97 -17.22 9.33 12.10
C LEU A 97 -16.63 7.91 12.29
N LEU A 98 -16.12 7.31 11.22
CA LEU A 98 -15.60 5.94 11.19
C LEU A 98 -14.07 5.87 11.11
N ASP A 99 -13.35 6.99 11.16
CA ASP A 99 -11.90 7.05 10.92
C ASP A 99 -11.10 6.09 11.82
N LYS A 100 -11.47 6.06 13.11
CA LYS A 100 -10.89 5.13 14.09
C LYS A 100 -11.20 3.66 13.78
N TYR A 101 -12.41 3.36 13.33
CA TYR A 101 -12.83 2.00 12.93
C TYR A 101 -12.14 1.55 11.64
N TYR A 102 -11.97 2.45 10.66
CA TYR A 102 -11.25 2.19 9.43
C TYR A 102 -9.77 1.86 9.69
N GLN A 103 -9.11 2.64 10.56
CA GLN A 103 -7.72 2.37 10.96
C GLN A 103 -7.57 0.98 11.62
N GLU A 104 -8.47 0.62 12.54
CA GLU A 104 -8.43 -0.68 13.22
C GLU A 104 -8.68 -1.84 12.25
N ILE A 105 -9.73 -1.78 11.44
CA ILE A 105 -10.06 -2.85 10.47
C ILE A 105 -8.93 -3.03 9.45
N TRP A 106 -8.40 -1.91 8.94
CA TRP A 106 -7.34 -1.93 7.94
C TRP A 106 -6.05 -2.56 8.48
N LEU A 107 -5.64 -2.17 9.70
CA LEU A 107 -4.46 -2.75 10.34
C LEU A 107 -4.62 -4.27 10.56
N GLN A 108 -5.81 -4.70 10.99
CA GLN A 108 -6.12 -6.13 11.15
C GLN A 108 -6.00 -6.90 9.83
N SER A 109 -6.52 -6.35 8.73
CA SER A 109 -6.41 -6.99 7.41
C SER A 109 -4.96 -7.14 6.93
N VAL A 110 -4.13 -6.12 7.14
CA VAL A 110 -2.71 -6.15 6.76
C VAL A 110 -1.94 -7.17 7.59
N ILE A 111 -2.15 -7.19 8.92
CA ILE A 111 -1.52 -8.17 9.81
C ILE A 111 -1.90 -9.60 9.41
N GLN A 112 -3.18 -9.85 9.13
CA GLN A 112 -3.65 -11.17 8.71
C GLN A 112 -3.07 -11.59 7.36
N GLY A 113 -2.97 -10.66 6.40
CA GLY A 113 -2.35 -10.93 5.09
C GLY A 113 -0.87 -11.31 5.21
N LEU A 114 -0.10 -10.51 5.97
CA LEU A 114 1.30 -10.79 6.26
C LEU A 114 1.49 -12.12 7.02
N ALA A 115 0.61 -12.40 7.98
CA ALA A 115 0.65 -13.66 8.72
C ALA A 115 0.44 -14.87 7.80
N MET A 116 -0.45 -14.78 6.81
CA MET A 116 -0.62 -15.84 5.81
C MET A 116 0.60 -16.00 4.90
N GLU A 117 1.24 -14.89 4.51
CA GLU A 117 2.45 -14.93 3.67
C GLU A 117 3.65 -15.56 4.42
N LEU A 118 3.74 -15.39 5.74
CA LEU A 118 4.77 -16.05 6.56
C LEU A 118 4.52 -17.55 6.79
N LEU A 119 3.27 -18.00 6.63
CA LEU A 119 2.88 -19.40 6.82
C LEU A 119 2.93 -20.23 5.52
N ALA A 120 3.04 -19.57 4.36
CA ALA A 120 3.13 -20.18 3.03
C ALA A 120 4.59 -20.41 2.61
#